data_AF-A0A6A7ZXJ9-F1
#
_entry.id   AF-A0A6A7ZXJ9-F1
#
_cell.length_a   1.000
_cell.length_b   1.000
_cell.length_c   1.000
_cell.angle_alpha   90.00
_cell.angle_beta   90.00
_cell.angle_gamma   90.00
#
_symmetry.space_group_name_H-M   'P 1'
#
loop_
_entity.id
_entity.type
_entity.pdbx_description
1 polymer ?
#
loop_
_entity_poly.entity_id
_entity_poly.type
_entity_poly.pdbx_seq_one_letter_code
_entity_poly.pdbx_strand_id
1 'polypeptide(L)'
;MRYSALSILLNGLRGNRNWAPAWRQPDPKPHYDVIIVGGGGHGLATAYYLAKEFGITNVAVLEKNYIGSGNVGRNTTIIRSNYLLPGNNPFYELSMKLWEGLEQDFNFNAMVSQRGVLNLFHSDAQRDAYTRRGNAMRLHGVDAELLDRAAVRKMLPFLDFDNARFPVQGGLLQRRGGTVRHDAVAWGYARGADSRGVDIIQNCEVTGIRRENGRVIGVETSRGFIGCAKLALAAAGNSSQVAEMAGLRLPIESHVLQAFVSEGLKPFIDGVVTFGAGHFYVSQSDKGGLVFGGDIDGYNSYAQRGNLATVEHVAEAGKAMIPALSRVRVLRSWGGIMDMSMDGSPIIDRTPIDNLYLNAGWCYGGFKATPASGFCFAHLLARGAPQKTAAAFRLDRFERGFLIDEKGQGAQPNLH
;
A
#
# COMPACT_ATOMS: atom_id res chain seq x y z
N MET A 1 -6.71 25.56 -6.60
CA MET A 1 -6.38 25.90 -8.02
C MET A 1 -6.31 24.60 -8.84
N ARG A 2 -7.04 24.48 -9.95
CA ARG A 2 -6.94 23.32 -10.87
C ARG A 2 -5.73 23.49 -11.79
N TYR A 3 -4.96 22.42 -11.99
CA TYR A 3 -3.83 22.37 -12.91
C TYR A 3 -4.34 22.12 -14.33
N SER A 4 -4.02 23.04 -15.24
CA SER A 4 -4.27 22.96 -16.68
C SER A 4 -3.04 23.46 -17.45
N ALA A 5 -2.96 23.17 -18.75
CA ALA A 5 -1.88 23.66 -19.59
C ALA A 5 -1.75 25.20 -19.52
N LEU A 6 -2.88 25.91 -19.57
CA LEU A 6 -2.92 27.37 -19.44
C LEU A 6 -2.43 27.84 -18.07
N SER A 7 -2.85 27.20 -16.97
CA SER A 7 -2.40 27.60 -15.63
C SER A 7 -0.90 27.35 -15.45
N ILE A 8 -0.37 26.25 -15.98
CA ILE A 8 1.06 25.93 -15.93
C ILE A 8 1.86 26.97 -16.73
N LEU A 9 1.43 27.28 -17.96
CA LEU A 9 2.07 28.28 -18.81
C LEU A 9 2.07 29.67 -18.15
N LEU A 10 0.90 30.15 -17.70
CA LEU A 10 0.78 31.48 -17.08
C LEU A 10 1.57 31.59 -15.78
N ASN A 11 1.59 30.54 -14.95
CA ASN A 11 2.42 30.54 -13.74
C ASN A 11 3.91 30.47 -14.09
N GLY A 12 4.30 29.71 -15.12
CA GLY A 12 5.67 29.66 -15.63
C GLY A 12 6.16 31.04 -16.07
N LEU A 13 5.36 31.76 -16.86
CA LEU A 13 5.65 33.14 -17.31
C LEU A 13 5.75 34.14 -16.14
N ARG A 14 5.07 33.86 -15.02
CA ARG A 14 5.13 34.68 -13.80
C ARG A 14 6.17 34.17 -12.79
N GLY A 15 7.11 33.32 -13.22
CA GLY A 15 8.19 32.80 -12.38
C GLY A 15 7.72 31.90 -11.23
N ASN A 16 6.63 31.16 -11.42
CA ASN A 16 6.03 30.24 -10.44
C ASN A 16 5.60 30.88 -9.10
N ARG A 17 5.30 32.18 -9.09
CA ARG A 17 4.99 32.91 -7.84
C ARG A 17 3.55 32.78 -7.34
N ASN A 18 2.59 32.33 -8.17
CA ASN A 18 1.16 32.33 -7.81
C ASN A 18 0.60 30.94 -7.48
N TRP A 19 1.47 29.95 -7.22
CA TRP A 19 1.01 28.64 -6.78
C TRP A 19 0.50 28.72 -5.34
N ALA A 20 -0.73 28.26 -5.12
CA ALA A 20 -1.28 28.07 -3.78
C ALA A 20 -0.86 26.71 -3.20
N PRO A 21 -0.85 26.54 -1.86
CA PRO A 21 -0.68 25.24 -1.24
C PRO A 21 -1.62 24.19 -1.82
N ALA A 22 -1.17 22.93 -1.87
CA ALA A 22 -1.93 21.84 -2.48
C ALA A 22 -3.19 21.46 -1.67
N TRP A 23 -3.22 21.77 -0.38
CA TRP A 23 -4.36 21.60 0.53
C TRP A 23 -4.34 22.68 1.63
N ARG A 24 -5.49 22.89 2.30
CA ARG A 24 -5.63 23.79 3.46
C ARG A 24 -5.10 23.16 4.75
N GLN A 25 -4.81 23.99 5.75
CA GLN A 25 -4.44 23.55 7.12
C GLN A 25 -5.43 24.12 8.14
N PRO A 26 -6.68 23.62 8.19
CA PRO A 26 -7.68 24.13 9.11
C PRO A 26 -7.42 23.68 10.55
N ASP A 27 -7.99 24.40 11.51
CA ASP A 27 -8.17 23.90 12.87
C ASP A 27 -9.30 22.87 12.91
N PRO A 28 -9.22 21.86 13.81
CA PRO A 28 -10.27 20.86 13.92
C PRO A 28 -11.59 21.49 14.38
N LYS A 29 -12.69 21.12 13.73
CA LYS A 29 -14.04 21.45 14.19
C LYS A 29 -14.38 20.62 15.44
N PRO A 30 -15.36 21.05 16.27
CA PRO A 30 -15.80 20.25 17.42
C PRO A 30 -16.42 18.90 17.06
N HIS A 31 -16.98 18.75 15.85
CA HIS A 31 -17.66 17.54 15.41
C HIS A 31 -17.57 17.30 13.90
N TYR A 32 -17.47 16.04 13.48
CA TYR A 32 -17.50 15.58 12.09
C TYR A 32 -18.45 14.39 11.89
N ASP A 33 -18.96 14.18 10.68
CA ASP A 33 -19.77 12.98 10.38
C ASP A 33 -18.88 11.73 10.40
N VAL A 34 -17.67 11.86 9.88
CA VAL A 34 -16.67 10.79 9.87
C VAL A 34 -15.31 11.34 10.32
N ILE A 35 -14.69 10.69 11.29
CA ILE A 35 -13.27 10.86 11.61
C ILE A 35 -12.50 9.65 11.09
N ILE A 36 -11.40 9.89 10.39
CA ILE A 36 -10.47 8.88 9.92
C ILE A 36 -9.15 9.05 10.67
N VAL A 37 -8.73 8.02 11.39
CA VAL A 37 -7.47 8.01 12.16
C VAL A 37 -6.35 7.43 11.29
N GLY A 38 -5.43 8.29 10.86
CA GLY A 38 -4.28 7.96 10.02
C GLY A 38 -4.26 8.72 8.69
N GLY A 39 -3.28 9.59 8.50
CA GLY A 39 -3.02 10.34 7.25
C GLY A 39 -2.13 9.59 6.27
N GLY A 40 -2.20 8.26 6.27
CA GLY A 40 -1.56 7.41 5.26
C GLY A 40 -2.36 7.35 3.96
N GLY A 41 -1.86 6.58 2.98
CA GLY A 41 -2.53 6.43 1.68
C GLY A 41 -3.98 5.96 1.81
N HIS A 42 -4.25 5.00 2.70
CA HIS A 42 -5.59 4.43 2.87
C HIS A 42 -6.58 5.41 3.51
N GLY A 43 -6.16 6.13 4.55
CA GLY A 43 -7.01 7.13 5.18
C GLY A 43 -7.32 8.30 4.24
N LEU A 44 -6.32 8.80 3.52
CA LEU A 44 -6.51 9.87 2.52
C LEU A 44 -7.36 9.42 1.34
N ALA A 45 -7.16 8.20 0.84
CA ALA A 45 -8.00 7.63 -0.22
C ALA A 45 -9.45 7.43 0.27
N THR A 46 -9.65 6.98 1.51
CA THR A 46 -10.99 6.84 2.11
C THR A 46 -11.71 8.18 2.15
N ALA A 47 -11.05 9.22 2.67
CA ALA A 47 -11.57 10.58 2.69
C ALA A 47 -11.95 11.08 1.28
N TYR A 48 -11.07 10.86 0.31
CA TYR A 48 -11.31 11.23 -1.08
C TYR A 48 -12.56 10.56 -1.65
N TYR A 49 -12.71 9.24 -1.50
CA TYR A 49 -13.84 8.51 -2.05
C TYR A 49 -15.16 8.75 -1.28
N LEU A 50 -15.11 9.01 0.03
CA LEU A 50 -16.28 9.47 0.80
C LEU A 50 -16.88 10.73 0.17
N ALA A 51 -16.03 11.72 -0.11
CA ALA A 51 -16.46 12.97 -0.70
C ALA A 51 -16.83 12.83 -2.18
N LYS A 52 -16.03 12.12 -2.98
CA LYS A 52 -16.23 11.98 -4.43
C LYS A 52 -17.44 11.12 -4.80
N GLU A 53 -17.54 9.93 -4.23
CA GLU A 53 -18.50 8.90 -4.68
C GLU A 53 -19.79 8.91 -3.85
N PHE A 54 -19.72 9.39 -2.61
CA PHE A 54 -20.84 9.32 -1.66
C PHE A 54 -21.32 10.69 -1.18
N GLY A 55 -20.67 11.79 -1.58
CA GLY A 55 -21.06 13.15 -1.18
C GLY A 55 -20.88 13.45 0.32
N ILE A 56 -20.17 12.60 1.06
CA ILE A 56 -19.92 12.78 2.50
C ILE A 56 -18.65 13.63 2.64
N THR A 57 -18.83 14.92 2.92
CA THR A 57 -17.74 15.92 2.89
C THR A 57 -17.37 16.44 4.28
N ASN A 58 -18.25 16.28 5.28
CA ASN A 58 -17.96 16.61 6.68
C ASN A 58 -17.08 15.52 7.32
N VAL A 59 -15.84 15.43 6.84
CA VAL A 59 -14.86 14.41 7.20
C VAL A 59 -13.60 15.07 7.74
N ALA A 60 -12.99 14.47 8.76
CA ALA A 60 -11.64 14.83 9.21
C ALA A 60 -10.69 13.65 9.07
N VAL A 61 -9.50 13.89 8.52
CA VAL A 61 -8.36 12.97 8.58
C VAL A 61 -7.41 13.47 9.66
N LEU A 62 -7.21 12.67 10.71
CA LEU A 62 -6.32 12.99 11.82
C LEU A 62 -4.99 12.26 11.64
N GLU A 63 -3.90 13.01 11.57
CA GLU A 63 -2.55 12.48 11.41
C GLU A 63 -1.67 13.00 12.55
N LYS A 64 -1.05 12.08 13.29
CA LYS A 64 -0.23 12.41 14.46
C LYS A 64 1.00 13.24 14.12
N ASN A 65 1.55 13.07 12.91
CA ASN A 65 2.71 13.80 12.41
C ASN A 65 2.31 14.59 11.15
N TYR A 66 3.07 14.43 10.06
CA TYR A 66 2.73 14.91 8.73
C TYR A 66 2.15 13.76 7.87
N ILE A 67 1.30 14.11 6.90
CA ILE A 67 0.73 13.15 5.95
C ILE A 67 1.85 12.47 5.16
N GLY A 68 1.73 11.17 4.98
CA GLY A 68 2.75 10.39 4.32
C GLY A 68 3.90 9.89 5.20
N SER A 69 3.96 10.26 6.48
CA SER A 69 5.06 9.88 7.40
C SER A 69 5.17 8.38 7.72
N GLY A 70 4.08 7.62 7.52
CA GLY A 70 4.01 6.18 7.72
C GLY A 70 4.47 5.34 6.51
N ASN A 71 3.90 4.13 6.37
CA ASN A 71 4.30 3.17 5.33
C ASN A 71 4.07 3.65 3.88
N VAL A 72 3.11 4.55 3.67
CA VAL A 72 2.91 5.16 2.34
C VAL A 72 4.15 5.97 1.92
N GLY A 73 4.96 6.49 2.84
CA GLY A 73 6.23 7.16 2.58
C GLY A 73 7.45 6.23 2.51
N ARG A 74 7.26 4.90 2.64
CA ARG A 74 8.36 3.95 2.92
C ARG A 74 8.32 2.66 2.10
N ASN A 75 7.34 2.50 1.21
CA ASN A 75 7.21 1.30 0.38
C ASN A 75 8.14 1.35 -0.83
N THR A 76 8.26 0.22 -1.52
CA THR A 76 9.07 0.09 -2.75
C THR A 76 8.30 0.40 -4.03
N THR A 77 7.17 1.11 -3.94
CA THR A 77 6.38 1.66 -5.07
C THR A 77 5.67 0.67 -6.00
N ILE A 78 5.83 -0.64 -5.79
CA ILE A 78 5.29 -1.66 -6.69
C ILE A 78 3.77 -1.70 -6.66
N ILE A 79 3.14 -1.61 -7.83
CA ILE A 79 1.71 -1.85 -8.06
C ILE A 79 1.50 -3.08 -8.95
N ARG A 80 0.55 -3.94 -8.58
CA ARG A 80 0.19 -5.18 -9.29
C ARG A 80 -1.17 -5.71 -8.81
N SER A 81 -1.80 -6.58 -9.60
CA SER A 81 -3.03 -7.30 -9.23
C SER A 81 -2.96 -8.82 -9.44
N ASN A 82 -1.75 -9.35 -9.62
CA ASN A 82 -1.45 -10.76 -9.87
C ASN A 82 -1.53 -11.68 -8.62
N TYR A 83 -2.72 -11.77 -8.03
CA TYR A 83 -3.05 -12.65 -6.89
C TYR A 83 -3.75 -13.94 -7.34
N LEU A 84 -3.72 -15.00 -6.54
CA LEU A 84 -4.33 -16.29 -6.88
C LEU A 84 -5.77 -16.40 -6.39
N LEU A 85 -6.03 -16.04 -5.13
CA LEU A 85 -7.27 -16.40 -4.45
C LEU A 85 -8.43 -15.48 -4.86
N PRO A 86 -9.67 -16.02 -4.94
CA PRO A 86 -10.86 -15.23 -5.29
C PRO A 86 -11.19 -14.14 -4.26
N GLY A 87 -10.69 -14.26 -3.02
CA GLY A 87 -10.82 -13.22 -2.00
C GLY A 87 -9.91 -12.00 -2.25
N ASN A 88 -8.80 -12.17 -2.95
CA ASN A 88 -7.81 -11.11 -3.20
C ASN A 88 -7.80 -10.63 -4.65
N ASN A 89 -7.84 -11.54 -5.62
CA ASN A 89 -7.65 -11.21 -7.03
C ASN A 89 -8.63 -10.13 -7.54
N PRO A 90 -9.96 -10.26 -7.38
CA PRO A 90 -10.90 -9.23 -7.84
C PRO A 90 -10.72 -7.88 -7.16
N PHE A 91 -10.30 -7.88 -5.88
CA PHE A 91 -10.07 -6.67 -5.12
C PHE A 91 -8.83 -5.91 -5.61
N TYR A 92 -7.70 -6.60 -5.76
CA TYR A 92 -6.48 -5.96 -6.25
C TYR A 92 -6.64 -5.55 -7.72
N GLU A 93 -7.42 -6.27 -8.51
CA GLU A 93 -7.75 -5.86 -9.88
C GLU A 93 -8.62 -4.60 -9.92
N LEU A 94 -9.60 -4.47 -9.02
CA LEU A 94 -10.31 -3.20 -8.84
C LEU A 94 -9.32 -2.07 -8.52
N SER A 95 -8.33 -2.33 -7.66
CA SER A 95 -7.29 -1.34 -7.35
C SER A 95 -6.47 -0.96 -8.58
N MET A 96 -6.08 -1.93 -9.41
CA MET A 96 -5.35 -1.69 -10.66
C MET A 96 -6.12 -0.78 -11.61
N LYS A 97 -7.42 -1.03 -11.80
CA LYS A 97 -8.27 -0.17 -12.64
C LYS A 97 -8.41 1.25 -12.10
N LEU A 98 -8.45 1.40 -10.78
CA LEU A 98 -8.49 2.73 -10.16
C LEU A 98 -7.16 3.48 -10.30
N TRP A 99 -6.01 2.79 -10.34
CA TRP A 99 -4.72 3.42 -10.62
C TRP A 99 -4.67 4.06 -12.01
N GLU A 100 -5.29 3.45 -13.02
CA GLU A 100 -5.24 3.87 -14.42
C GLU A 100 -5.90 5.24 -14.69
N GLY A 101 -6.84 5.68 -13.85
CA GLY A 101 -7.50 6.99 -13.96
C GLY A 101 -7.12 7.99 -12.86
N LEU A 102 -6.24 7.59 -11.93
CA LEU A 102 -6.06 8.27 -10.66
C LEU A 102 -5.58 9.73 -10.80
N GLU A 103 -4.65 9.97 -11.73
CA GLU A 103 -4.00 11.28 -11.91
C GLU A 103 -4.96 12.34 -12.45
N GLN A 104 -5.87 11.92 -13.33
CA GLN A 104 -6.94 12.75 -13.88
C GLN A 104 -7.98 13.07 -12.80
N ASP A 105 -8.29 12.07 -11.97
CA ASP A 105 -9.32 12.09 -10.92
C ASP A 105 -9.07 13.13 -9.82
N PHE A 106 -7.82 13.29 -9.38
CA PHE A 106 -7.42 14.32 -8.41
C PHE A 106 -6.59 15.46 -9.01
N ASN A 107 -6.41 15.46 -10.33
CA ASN A 107 -5.67 16.48 -11.07
C ASN A 107 -4.28 16.75 -10.46
N PHE A 108 -3.48 15.69 -10.40
CA PHE A 108 -2.13 15.66 -9.85
C PHE A 108 -1.36 14.53 -10.52
N ASN A 109 -0.08 14.74 -10.87
CA ASN A 109 0.72 13.69 -11.50
C ASN A 109 1.36 12.82 -10.41
N ALA A 110 0.90 11.56 -10.30
CA ALA A 110 1.41 10.58 -9.34
C ALA A 110 2.57 9.75 -9.90
N MET A 111 2.88 9.92 -11.19
CA MET A 111 3.85 9.15 -11.96
C MET A 111 3.50 7.67 -11.97
N VAL A 112 2.23 7.34 -12.28
CA VAL A 112 1.81 5.95 -12.47
C VAL A 112 2.50 5.41 -13.72
N SER A 113 3.27 4.32 -13.55
CA SER A 113 4.03 3.71 -14.62
C SER A 113 3.73 2.22 -14.71
N GLN A 114 2.88 1.84 -15.67
CA GLN A 114 2.56 0.45 -15.98
C GLN A 114 3.67 -0.18 -16.84
N ARG A 115 4.79 -0.46 -16.19
CA ARG A 115 6.05 -0.93 -16.80
C ARG A 115 6.29 -2.44 -16.67
N GLY A 116 5.27 -3.18 -16.23
CA GLY A 116 5.30 -4.61 -16.03
C GLY A 116 5.89 -5.05 -14.68
N VAL A 117 5.38 -6.17 -14.18
CA VAL A 117 5.91 -6.89 -13.01
C VAL A 117 6.14 -8.34 -13.41
N LEU A 118 7.40 -8.77 -13.40
CA LEU A 118 7.81 -10.15 -13.67
C LEU A 118 8.18 -10.86 -12.37
N ASN A 119 7.41 -11.89 -12.00
CA ASN A 119 7.82 -12.81 -10.95
C ASN A 119 8.60 -13.98 -11.56
N LEU A 120 9.87 -14.14 -11.19
CA LEU A 120 10.70 -15.26 -11.65
C LEU A 120 10.40 -16.54 -10.87
N PHE A 121 10.40 -17.68 -11.57
CA PHE A 121 10.37 -19.01 -10.97
C PHE A 121 11.65 -19.79 -11.27
N HIS A 122 12.07 -20.60 -10.30
CA HIS A 122 13.38 -21.28 -10.25
C HIS A 122 13.26 -22.78 -9.99
N SER A 123 12.03 -23.31 -9.99
CA SER A 123 11.73 -24.72 -9.85
C SER A 123 10.41 -25.07 -10.55
N ASP A 124 10.21 -26.36 -10.84
CA ASP A 124 8.96 -26.86 -11.41
C ASP A 124 7.75 -26.54 -10.52
N ALA A 125 7.90 -26.68 -9.19
CA ALA A 125 6.85 -26.34 -8.24
C ALA A 125 6.45 -24.86 -8.30
N GLN A 126 7.43 -23.95 -8.45
CA GLN A 126 7.13 -22.52 -8.63
C GLN A 126 6.49 -22.23 -9.99
N ARG A 127 6.92 -22.92 -11.07
CA ARG A 127 6.28 -22.83 -12.39
C ARG A 127 4.81 -23.24 -12.31
N ASP A 128 4.51 -24.36 -11.66
CA ASP A 128 3.15 -24.90 -11.57
C ASP A 128 2.26 -23.97 -10.72
N ALA A 129 2.79 -23.44 -9.60
CA ALA A 129 2.10 -22.42 -8.80
C ALA A 129 1.80 -21.15 -9.61
N TYR A 130 2.75 -20.69 -10.43
CA TYR A 130 2.58 -19.49 -11.25
C TYR A 130 1.66 -19.73 -12.45
N THR A 131 1.65 -20.94 -13.00
CA THR A 131 0.69 -21.36 -14.03
C THR A 131 -0.73 -21.34 -13.47
N ARG A 132 -0.93 -21.92 -12.28
CA ARG A 132 -2.22 -21.88 -11.57
C ARG A 132 -2.67 -20.44 -11.33
N ARG A 133 -1.78 -19.59 -10.81
CA ARG A 133 -2.05 -18.18 -10.55
C ARG A 133 -2.37 -17.41 -11.83
N GLY A 134 -1.59 -17.60 -12.90
CA GLY A 134 -1.82 -16.95 -14.20
C GLY A 134 -3.16 -17.34 -14.82
N ASN A 135 -3.57 -18.60 -14.70
CA ASN A 135 -4.89 -19.04 -15.14
C ASN A 135 -6.02 -18.40 -14.31
N ALA A 136 -5.89 -18.36 -12.98
CA ALA A 136 -6.86 -17.70 -12.11
C ALA A 136 -6.98 -16.19 -12.42
N MET A 137 -5.85 -15.53 -12.64
CA MET A 137 -5.79 -14.13 -13.09
C MET A 137 -6.62 -13.91 -14.37
N ARG A 138 -6.40 -14.74 -15.40
CA ARG A 138 -7.13 -14.63 -16.67
C ARG A 138 -8.63 -14.85 -16.50
N LEU A 139 -9.04 -15.78 -15.64
CA LEU A 139 -10.47 -16.02 -15.32
C LEU A 139 -11.14 -14.81 -14.65
N HIS A 140 -10.37 -13.96 -13.97
CA HIS A 140 -10.84 -12.72 -13.35
C HIS A 140 -10.58 -11.46 -14.20
N GLY A 141 -10.13 -11.62 -15.45
CA GLY A 141 -9.87 -10.52 -16.38
C GLY A 141 -8.57 -9.75 -16.09
N VAL A 142 -7.63 -10.36 -15.36
CA VAL A 142 -6.28 -9.83 -15.12
C VAL A 142 -5.33 -10.36 -16.18
N ASP A 143 -4.47 -9.50 -16.71
CA ASP A 143 -3.45 -9.85 -17.70
C ASP A 143 -2.36 -10.73 -17.07
N ALA A 144 -2.05 -11.86 -17.71
CA ALA A 144 -1.06 -12.81 -17.24
C ALA A 144 -0.36 -13.51 -18.41
N GLU A 145 0.96 -13.41 -18.46
CA GLU A 145 1.81 -14.07 -19.45
C GLU A 145 2.83 -14.97 -18.74
N LEU A 146 2.76 -16.28 -18.97
CA LEU A 146 3.77 -17.22 -18.49
C LEU A 146 4.90 -17.27 -19.52
N LEU A 147 6.06 -16.74 -19.15
CA LEU A 147 7.26 -16.67 -19.97
C LEU A 147 8.18 -17.84 -19.67
N ASP A 148 8.75 -18.43 -20.71
CA ASP A 148 9.86 -19.38 -20.57
C ASP A 148 11.19 -18.66 -20.32
N ARG A 149 12.24 -19.44 -20.03
CA ARG A 149 13.60 -18.93 -19.78
C ARG A 149 14.14 -18.10 -20.94
N ALA A 150 13.86 -18.47 -22.19
CA ALA A 150 14.39 -17.77 -23.37
C ALA A 150 13.74 -16.39 -23.52
N ALA A 151 12.44 -16.29 -23.33
CA ALA A 151 11.69 -15.03 -23.31
C ALA A 151 12.16 -14.13 -22.16
N VAL A 152 12.39 -14.68 -20.97
CA VAL A 152 12.96 -13.91 -19.84
C VAL A 152 14.39 -13.44 -20.15
N ARG A 153 15.26 -14.28 -20.72
CA ARG A 153 16.63 -13.88 -21.13
C ARG A 153 16.64 -12.78 -22.17
N LYS A 154 15.69 -12.81 -23.12
CA LYS A 154 15.51 -11.74 -24.11
C LYS A 154 15.06 -10.44 -23.46
N MET A 155 14.15 -10.50 -22.48
CA MET A 155 13.61 -9.32 -21.81
C MET A 155 14.59 -8.71 -20.80
N LEU A 156 15.32 -9.53 -20.05
CA LEU A 156 16.18 -9.12 -18.95
C LEU A 156 17.56 -9.79 -19.08
N PRO A 157 18.37 -9.42 -20.09
CA PRO A 157 19.63 -10.09 -20.40
C PRO A 157 20.71 -9.91 -19.32
N PHE A 158 20.50 -9.00 -18.36
CA PHE A 158 21.42 -8.71 -17.26
C PHE A 158 21.27 -9.64 -16.04
N LEU A 159 20.27 -10.52 -16.02
CA LEU A 159 20.12 -11.52 -14.95
C LEU A 159 21.20 -12.62 -15.08
N ASP A 160 21.53 -13.29 -13.97
CA ASP A 160 22.39 -14.48 -14.01
C ASP A 160 21.62 -15.71 -14.54
N PHE A 161 21.93 -16.10 -15.78
CA PHE A 161 21.40 -17.33 -16.37
C PHE A 161 22.36 -18.50 -16.29
N ASP A 162 23.64 -18.28 -16.04
CA ASP A 162 24.67 -19.26 -16.36
C ASP A 162 25.33 -19.84 -15.11
N ASN A 163 25.35 -19.12 -13.97
CA ASN A 163 26.04 -19.54 -12.74
C ASN A 163 25.17 -19.52 -11.47
N ALA A 164 23.86 -19.33 -11.61
CA ALA A 164 22.97 -19.18 -10.47
C ALA A 164 22.74 -20.49 -9.69
N ARG A 165 22.84 -20.43 -8.35
CA ARG A 165 22.46 -21.54 -7.43
C ARG A 165 21.02 -22.02 -7.63
N PHE A 166 20.13 -21.09 -7.99
CA PHE A 166 18.74 -21.33 -8.34
C PHE A 166 18.49 -20.77 -9.75
N PRO A 167 18.66 -21.58 -10.82
CA PRO A 167 18.56 -21.10 -12.19
C PRO A 167 17.19 -20.48 -12.50
N VAL A 168 17.16 -19.38 -13.25
CA VAL A 168 15.91 -18.82 -13.78
C VAL A 168 15.32 -19.82 -14.79
N GLN A 169 14.11 -20.31 -14.53
CA GLN A 169 13.41 -21.24 -15.43
C GLN A 169 12.34 -20.52 -16.28
N GLY A 170 11.94 -19.31 -15.88
CA GLY A 170 10.97 -18.46 -16.57
C GLY A 170 10.35 -17.46 -15.60
N GLY A 171 9.19 -16.90 -15.94
CA GLY A 171 8.46 -16.02 -15.03
C GLY A 171 7.00 -15.80 -15.39
N LEU A 172 6.22 -15.28 -14.44
CA LEU A 172 4.86 -14.79 -14.68
C LEU A 172 4.87 -13.26 -14.77
N LEU A 173 4.55 -12.75 -15.95
CA LEU A 173 4.49 -11.32 -16.26
C LEU A 173 3.05 -10.81 -16.16
N GLN A 174 2.86 -9.73 -15.41
CA GLN A 174 1.70 -8.86 -15.54
C GLN A 174 2.17 -7.54 -16.18
N ARG A 175 1.71 -7.19 -17.37
CA ARG A 175 2.11 -5.96 -18.08
C ARG A 175 1.56 -4.71 -17.43
N ARG A 176 0.33 -4.76 -16.93
CA ARG A 176 -0.34 -3.63 -16.26
C ARG A 176 0.24 -3.29 -14.88
N GLY A 177 1.05 -4.18 -14.30
CA GLY A 177 1.81 -3.89 -13.09
C GLY A 177 2.91 -2.85 -13.34
N GLY A 178 3.54 -2.37 -12.28
CA GLY A 178 4.67 -1.46 -12.38
C GLY A 178 4.93 -0.69 -11.10
N THR A 179 5.16 0.62 -11.20
CA THR A 179 5.54 1.48 -10.07
C THR A 179 4.77 2.79 -10.06
N VAL A 180 4.64 3.40 -8.87
CA VAL A 180 4.05 4.74 -8.69
C VAL A 180 4.80 5.52 -7.62
N ARG A 181 5.06 6.81 -7.82
CA ARG A 181 5.73 7.64 -6.81
C ARG A 181 4.84 7.82 -5.57
N HIS A 182 5.18 7.09 -4.52
CA HIS A 182 4.37 6.96 -3.32
C HIS A 182 4.04 8.28 -2.57
N ASP A 183 4.98 9.23 -2.49
CA ASP A 183 4.68 10.57 -1.92
C ASP A 183 3.60 11.30 -2.73
N ALA A 184 3.69 11.22 -4.06
CA ALA A 184 2.77 11.89 -4.98
C ALA A 184 1.35 11.31 -4.88
N VAL A 185 1.22 10.03 -4.55
CA VAL A 185 -0.07 9.39 -4.25
C VAL A 185 -0.69 9.98 -2.99
N ALA A 186 0.08 10.07 -1.89
CA ALA A 186 -0.43 10.66 -0.65
C ALA A 186 -0.85 12.12 -0.87
N TRP A 187 -0.02 12.92 -1.53
CA TRP A 187 -0.34 14.32 -1.83
C TRP A 187 -1.51 14.48 -2.79
N GLY A 188 -1.61 13.61 -3.80
CA GLY A 188 -2.72 13.59 -4.76
C GLY A 188 -4.05 13.32 -4.07
N TYR A 189 -4.12 12.30 -3.21
CA TYR A 189 -5.33 12.03 -2.43
C TYR A 189 -5.64 13.14 -1.42
N ALA A 190 -4.64 13.69 -0.72
CA ALA A 190 -4.83 14.81 0.21
C ALA A 190 -5.43 16.02 -0.50
N ARG A 191 -4.84 16.42 -1.64
CA ARG A 191 -5.38 17.48 -2.50
C ARG A 191 -6.79 17.18 -2.99
N GLY A 192 -7.00 15.94 -3.46
CA GLY A 192 -8.29 15.49 -3.95
C GLY A 192 -9.39 15.60 -2.89
N ALA A 193 -9.10 15.16 -1.66
CA ALA A 193 -10.00 15.22 -0.53
C ALA A 193 -10.24 16.66 -0.07
N ASP A 194 -9.18 17.46 0.13
CA ASP A 194 -9.29 18.86 0.57
C ASP A 194 -10.07 19.72 -0.42
N SER A 195 -9.86 19.53 -1.72
CA SER A 195 -10.63 20.24 -2.76
C SER A 195 -12.13 19.96 -2.73
N ARG A 196 -12.56 18.93 -1.99
CA ARG A 196 -13.96 18.53 -1.78
C ARG A 196 -14.44 18.85 -0.36
N GLY A 197 -13.68 19.61 0.42
CA GLY A 197 -14.09 20.11 1.73
C GLY A 197 -13.69 19.24 2.92
N VAL A 198 -12.96 18.15 2.70
CA VAL A 198 -12.41 17.33 3.80
C VAL A 198 -11.33 18.12 4.54
N ASP A 199 -11.35 18.05 5.87
CA ASP A 199 -10.33 18.68 6.70
C ASP A 199 -9.20 17.68 6.99
N ILE A 200 -7.95 18.09 6.69
CA ILE A 200 -6.76 17.28 6.93
C ILE A 200 -5.99 17.92 8.10
N ILE A 201 -6.01 17.26 9.26
CA ILE A 201 -5.45 17.78 10.50
C ILE A 201 -4.17 17.00 10.83
N GLN A 202 -3.03 17.61 10.50
CA GLN A 202 -1.70 17.11 10.86
C GLN A 202 -1.32 17.52 12.29
N ASN A 203 -0.28 16.89 12.84
CA ASN A 203 0.19 17.09 14.22
C ASN A 203 -0.94 16.93 15.25
N CYS A 204 -1.85 16.01 14.98
CA CYS A 204 -3.05 15.73 15.77
C CYS A 204 -3.08 14.24 16.09
N GLU A 205 -2.44 13.88 17.20
CA GLU A 205 -2.36 12.50 17.66
C GLU A 205 -3.67 12.13 18.36
N VAL A 206 -4.31 11.05 17.94
CA VAL A 206 -5.40 10.43 18.69
C VAL A 206 -4.79 9.67 19.86
N THR A 207 -5.17 10.06 21.08
CA THR A 207 -4.65 9.51 22.34
C THR A 207 -5.68 8.68 23.10
N GLY A 208 -6.95 8.72 22.67
CA GLY A 208 -8.03 7.93 23.27
C GLY A 208 -9.27 7.89 22.38
N ILE A 209 -10.12 6.89 22.56
CA ILE A 209 -11.41 6.76 21.87
C ILE A 209 -12.52 6.79 22.92
N ARG A 210 -13.39 7.81 22.85
CA ARG A 210 -14.46 7.99 23.84
C ARG A 210 -15.70 7.19 23.44
N ARG A 211 -16.25 6.46 24.41
CA ARG A 211 -17.44 5.61 24.23
C ARG A 211 -18.51 5.95 25.25
N GLU A 212 -19.76 5.93 24.80
CA GLU A 212 -20.95 6.05 25.65
C GLU A 212 -21.93 4.93 25.28
N ASN A 213 -22.46 4.21 26.28
CA ASN A 213 -23.38 3.08 26.08
C ASN A 213 -22.88 2.06 25.04
N GLY A 214 -21.57 1.78 25.04
CA GLY A 214 -20.93 0.83 24.12
C GLY A 214 -20.62 1.36 22.73
N ARG A 215 -21.04 2.59 22.37
CA ARG A 215 -20.87 3.23 21.06
C ARG A 215 -19.77 4.29 21.08
N VAL A 216 -19.00 4.40 20.00
CA VAL A 216 -18.03 5.51 19.83
C VAL A 216 -18.76 6.83 19.57
N ILE A 217 -18.36 7.87 20.29
CA ILE A 217 -18.88 9.24 20.14
C ILE A 217 -17.82 10.26 19.69
N GLY A 218 -16.54 9.89 19.69
CA GLY A 218 -15.45 10.78 19.34
C GLY A 218 -14.09 10.27 19.79
N VAL A 219 -13.07 11.13 19.66
CA VAL A 219 -11.68 10.85 20.00
C VAL A 219 -11.09 11.94 20.89
N GLU A 220 -10.25 11.53 21.83
CA GLU A 220 -9.30 12.44 22.49
C GLU A 220 -8.10 12.64 21.59
N THR A 221 -7.65 13.88 21.44
CA THR A 221 -6.48 14.19 20.64
C THR A 221 -5.54 15.16 21.36
N SER A 222 -4.30 15.27 20.87
CA SER A 222 -3.38 16.34 21.27
C SER A 222 -3.90 17.76 21.02
N ARG A 223 -5.00 17.90 20.26
CA ARG A 223 -5.67 19.17 19.93
C ARG A 223 -7.08 19.27 20.53
N GLY A 224 -7.37 18.48 21.57
CA GLY A 224 -8.65 18.44 22.26
C GLY A 224 -9.60 17.34 21.77
N PHE A 225 -10.77 17.25 22.41
CA PHE A 225 -11.79 16.28 22.05
C PHE A 225 -12.47 16.66 20.73
N ILE A 226 -12.70 15.67 19.86
CA ILE A 226 -13.41 15.84 18.59
C ILE A 226 -14.50 14.77 18.51
N GLY A 227 -15.77 15.21 18.41
CA GLY A 227 -16.91 14.31 18.28
C GLY A 227 -17.08 13.73 16.87
N CYS A 228 -17.63 12.52 16.75
CA CYS A 228 -17.99 11.97 15.45
C CYS A 228 -19.16 10.98 15.47
N ALA A 229 -19.88 10.90 14.34
CA ALA A 229 -20.89 9.87 14.13
C ALA A 229 -20.30 8.51 13.71
N LYS A 230 -19.17 8.49 12.98
CA LYS A 230 -18.44 7.28 12.60
C LYS A 230 -16.93 7.48 12.77
N LEU A 231 -16.27 6.51 13.40
CA LEU A 231 -14.83 6.48 13.56
C LEU A 231 -14.22 5.37 12.68
N ALA A 232 -13.33 5.75 11.78
CA ALA A 232 -12.64 4.86 10.86
C ALA A 232 -11.15 4.76 11.23
N LEU A 233 -10.69 3.55 11.57
CA LEU A 233 -9.28 3.30 11.86
C LEU A 233 -8.54 2.92 10.57
N ALA A 234 -7.52 3.69 10.21
CA ALA A 234 -6.64 3.45 9.07
C ALA A 234 -5.16 3.71 9.44
N ALA A 235 -4.77 3.21 10.62
CA ALA A 235 -3.49 3.51 11.26
C ALA A 235 -2.33 2.56 10.87
N ALA A 236 -2.60 1.57 10.01
CA ALA A 236 -1.62 0.59 9.52
C ALA A 236 -0.77 -0.01 10.65
N GLY A 237 0.55 0.22 10.65
CA GLY A 237 1.46 -0.28 11.68
C GLY A 237 1.08 0.06 13.12
N ASN A 238 0.20 1.03 13.38
CA ASN A 238 -0.31 1.35 14.72
C ASN A 238 -1.75 0.85 14.98
N SER A 239 -2.33 0.04 14.08
CA SER A 239 -3.73 -0.41 14.16
C SER A 239 -4.07 -1.07 15.49
N SER A 240 -3.22 -1.96 16.02
CA SER A 240 -3.47 -2.61 17.32
C SER A 240 -3.45 -1.61 18.48
N GLN A 241 -2.50 -0.65 18.49
CA GLN A 241 -2.43 0.38 19.54
C GLN A 241 -3.65 1.30 19.53
N VAL A 242 -4.12 1.71 18.34
CA VAL A 242 -5.29 2.58 18.21
C VAL A 242 -6.58 1.82 18.52
N ALA A 243 -6.70 0.56 18.11
CA ALA A 243 -7.86 -0.27 18.45
C ALA A 243 -7.97 -0.55 19.96
N GLU A 244 -6.83 -0.70 20.65
CA GLU A 244 -6.76 -0.88 22.10
C GLU A 244 -7.35 0.32 22.86
N MET A 245 -7.21 1.55 22.33
CA MET A 245 -7.86 2.75 22.89
C MET A 245 -9.39 2.64 22.93
N ALA A 246 -10.01 1.80 22.09
CA ALA A 246 -11.43 1.49 22.12
C ALA A 246 -11.77 0.20 22.91
N GLY A 247 -10.77 -0.50 23.45
CA GLY A 247 -10.90 -1.81 24.08
C GLY A 247 -11.04 -2.96 23.08
N LEU A 248 -10.54 -2.81 21.85
CA LEU A 248 -10.60 -3.84 20.81
C LEU A 248 -9.22 -4.47 20.58
N ARG A 249 -9.12 -5.80 20.78
CA ARG A 249 -7.94 -6.59 20.42
C ARG A 249 -8.03 -7.07 18.98
N LEU A 250 -6.98 -6.87 18.19
CA LEU A 250 -6.92 -7.29 16.79
C LEU A 250 -6.07 -8.56 16.59
N PRO A 251 -6.41 -9.44 15.62
CA PRO A 251 -5.59 -10.57 15.21
C PRO A 251 -4.46 -10.12 14.27
N ILE A 252 -3.67 -9.16 14.72
CA ILE A 252 -2.61 -8.50 13.94
C ILE A 252 -1.36 -8.30 14.81
N GLU A 253 -0.19 -8.56 14.21
CA GLU A 253 1.11 -8.24 14.77
C GLU A 253 1.81 -7.12 13.99
N SER A 254 2.71 -6.38 14.64
CA SER A 254 3.42 -5.26 13.99
C SER A 254 4.89 -5.61 13.82
N HIS A 255 5.29 -5.81 12.57
CA HIS A 255 6.64 -6.25 12.18
C HIS A 255 7.37 -5.14 11.43
N VAL A 256 8.71 -5.15 11.45
CA VAL A 256 9.50 -4.24 10.61
C VAL A 256 9.72 -4.84 9.24
N LEU A 257 9.55 -4.03 8.20
CA LEU A 257 9.98 -4.33 6.84
C LEU A 257 11.01 -3.29 6.40
N GLN A 258 12.18 -3.76 5.98
CA GLN A 258 13.25 -2.91 5.47
C GLN A 258 13.17 -2.75 3.94
N ALA A 259 13.54 -1.57 3.48
CA ALA A 259 13.71 -1.26 2.07
C ALA A 259 14.95 -0.40 1.85
N PHE A 260 15.43 -0.39 0.62
CA PHE A 260 16.75 0.11 0.25
C PHE A 260 16.70 0.91 -1.04
N VAL A 261 17.63 1.87 -1.16
CA VAL A 261 17.95 2.51 -2.43
C VAL A 261 19.45 2.46 -2.73
N SER A 262 19.79 2.32 -4.01
CA SER A 262 21.17 2.45 -4.48
C SER A 262 21.55 3.90 -4.79
N GLU A 263 22.83 4.13 -5.11
CA GLU A 263 23.25 5.29 -5.89
C GLU A 263 22.55 5.35 -7.26
N GLY A 264 22.60 6.51 -7.92
CA GLY A 264 21.98 6.70 -9.24
C GLY A 264 22.72 5.91 -10.34
N LEU A 265 21.97 5.15 -11.13
CA LEU A 265 22.48 4.35 -12.23
C LEU A 265 21.86 4.77 -13.56
N LYS A 266 22.52 4.48 -14.68
CA LYS A 266 21.88 4.56 -16.00
C LYS A 266 20.71 3.57 -16.06
N PRO A 267 19.61 3.88 -16.78
CA PRO A 267 18.49 2.96 -16.92
C PRO A 267 18.92 1.61 -17.51
N PHE A 268 18.56 0.52 -16.83
CA PHE A 268 18.78 -0.84 -17.32
C PHE A 268 17.72 -1.85 -16.81
N ILE A 269 16.89 -1.50 -15.82
CA ILE A 269 15.74 -2.31 -15.39
C ILE A 269 14.46 -1.58 -15.81
N ASP A 270 13.83 -2.05 -16.88
CA ASP A 270 12.65 -1.39 -17.46
C ASP A 270 11.37 -1.62 -16.66
N GLY A 271 11.29 -2.71 -15.87
CA GLY A 271 10.10 -3.11 -15.13
C GLY A 271 10.33 -3.32 -13.64
N VAL A 272 9.46 -4.12 -13.03
CA VAL A 272 9.67 -4.69 -11.69
C VAL A 272 10.03 -6.16 -11.83
N VAL A 273 11.06 -6.61 -11.13
CA VAL A 273 11.50 -8.01 -11.14
C VAL A 273 11.55 -8.55 -9.72
N THR A 274 11.04 -9.76 -9.50
CA THR A 274 11.15 -10.45 -8.21
C THR A 274 11.88 -11.77 -8.33
N PHE A 275 12.78 -12.04 -7.39
CA PHE A 275 13.50 -13.28 -7.24
C PHE A 275 12.80 -14.20 -6.24
N GLY A 276 12.06 -15.20 -6.74
CA GLY A 276 11.25 -16.08 -5.88
C GLY A 276 12.07 -17.01 -4.96
N ALA A 277 13.33 -17.31 -5.28
CA ALA A 277 14.15 -18.24 -4.49
C ALA A 277 14.94 -17.56 -3.35
N GLY A 278 15.26 -16.27 -3.48
CA GLY A 278 15.97 -15.49 -2.46
C GLY A 278 15.15 -14.34 -1.89
N HIS A 279 13.84 -14.36 -2.09
CA HIS A 279 12.87 -13.34 -1.65
C HIS A 279 13.37 -11.89 -1.81
N PHE A 280 13.62 -11.50 -3.06
CA PHE A 280 14.11 -10.17 -3.41
C PHE A 280 13.21 -9.52 -4.47
N TYR A 281 13.04 -8.22 -4.43
CA TYR A 281 12.32 -7.46 -5.45
C TYR A 281 13.01 -6.14 -5.73
N VAL A 282 13.05 -5.74 -7.00
CA VAL A 282 13.71 -4.51 -7.44
C VAL A 282 12.95 -3.86 -8.58
N SER A 283 13.04 -2.53 -8.60
CA SER A 283 12.74 -1.69 -9.75
C SER A 283 13.76 -0.55 -9.81
N GLN A 284 13.85 0.11 -10.96
CA GLN A 284 14.63 1.33 -11.08
C GLN A 284 13.69 2.54 -11.09
N SER A 285 13.92 3.47 -10.17
CA SER A 285 13.14 4.71 -10.10
C SER A 285 13.48 5.64 -11.26
N ASP A 286 12.59 6.58 -11.58
CA ASP A 286 12.83 7.59 -12.62
C ASP A 286 13.96 8.57 -12.25
N LYS A 287 14.41 8.57 -10.98
CA LYS A 287 15.61 9.28 -10.52
C LYS A 287 16.92 8.51 -10.84
N GLY A 288 16.81 7.28 -11.35
CA GLY A 288 17.93 6.42 -11.75
C GLY A 288 18.41 5.42 -10.68
N GLY A 289 18.11 5.65 -9.40
CA GLY A 289 18.46 4.71 -8.32
C GLY A 289 17.54 3.49 -8.30
N LEU A 290 18.08 2.34 -7.90
CA LEU A 290 17.30 1.13 -7.63
C LEU A 290 16.51 1.30 -6.34
N VAL A 291 15.29 0.77 -6.31
CA VAL A 291 14.44 0.66 -5.13
C VAL A 291 14.13 -0.80 -4.93
N PHE A 292 14.55 -1.37 -3.80
CA PHE A 292 14.51 -2.81 -3.58
C PHE A 292 14.29 -3.18 -2.11
N GLY A 293 13.96 -4.44 -1.88
CA GLY A 293 13.72 -5.01 -0.55
C GLY A 293 13.59 -6.52 -0.60
N GLY A 294 13.32 -7.11 0.56
CA GLY A 294 13.11 -8.54 0.72
C GLY A 294 12.08 -8.85 1.81
N ASP A 295 12.40 -9.84 2.64
CA ASP A 295 11.57 -10.26 3.77
C ASP A 295 11.50 -9.22 4.90
N ILE A 296 10.52 -9.43 5.79
CA ILE A 296 10.41 -8.74 7.08
C ILE A 296 11.51 -9.23 8.04
N ASP A 297 11.74 -8.48 9.11
CA ASP A 297 12.72 -8.81 10.15
C ASP A 297 12.31 -10.00 11.05
N GLY A 298 11.06 -10.44 10.98
CA GLY A 298 10.55 -11.66 11.63
C GLY A 298 10.21 -11.54 13.12
N TYR A 299 10.32 -10.35 13.71
CA TYR A 299 9.95 -10.06 15.11
C TYR A 299 9.12 -8.77 15.25
N ASN A 300 8.35 -8.71 16.33
CA ASN A 300 7.49 -7.57 16.63
C ASN A 300 8.30 -6.33 16.99
N SER A 301 8.06 -5.22 16.28
CA SER A 301 8.75 -3.96 16.53
C SER A 301 8.05 -2.77 15.88
N TYR A 302 8.08 -1.63 16.57
CA TYR A 302 7.61 -0.34 16.09
C TYR A 302 8.79 0.62 15.77
N ALA A 303 10.02 0.11 15.76
CA ALA A 303 11.22 0.96 15.71
C ALA A 303 11.52 1.56 14.33
N GLN A 304 10.81 1.15 13.27
CA GLN A 304 11.04 1.60 11.87
C GLN A 304 12.51 1.44 11.40
N ARG A 305 13.22 0.49 11.99
CA ARG A 305 14.59 0.09 11.66
C ARG A 305 14.73 -1.40 11.96
N GLY A 306 15.43 -2.11 11.09
CA GLY A 306 15.69 -3.54 11.26
C GLY A 306 17.16 -3.84 11.49
N ASN A 307 17.51 -5.12 11.39
CA ASN A 307 18.83 -5.66 11.65
C ASN A 307 19.71 -5.74 10.38
N LEU A 308 21.02 -5.87 10.59
CA LEU A 308 22.00 -5.97 9.50
C LEU A 308 21.92 -7.30 8.73
N ALA A 309 21.50 -8.39 9.37
CA ALA A 309 21.37 -9.69 8.70
C ALA A 309 20.38 -9.63 7.51
N THR A 310 19.28 -8.89 7.66
CA THR A 310 18.34 -8.63 6.55
C THR A 310 18.98 -7.80 5.43
N VAL A 311 19.83 -6.83 5.78
CA VAL A 311 20.58 -6.03 4.80
C VAL A 311 21.53 -6.91 4.00
N GLU A 312 22.29 -7.77 4.67
CA GLU A 312 23.20 -8.74 4.03
C GLU A 312 22.44 -9.68 3.11
N HIS A 313 21.35 -10.29 3.61
CA HIS A 313 20.51 -11.20 2.83
C HIS A 313 19.98 -10.54 1.55
N VAL A 314 19.41 -9.33 1.65
CA VAL A 314 18.85 -8.61 0.49
C VAL A 314 19.94 -8.23 -0.51
N ALA A 315 21.13 -7.84 -0.04
CA ALA A 315 22.26 -7.53 -0.91
C ALA A 315 22.79 -8.78 -1.62
N GLU A 316 22.90 -9.91 -0.92
CA GLU A 316 23.29 -11.20 -1.48
C GLU A 316 22.29 -11.69 -2.53
N ALA A 317 20.98 -11.62 -2.23
CA ALA A 317 19.92 -12.00 -3.17
C ALA A 317 19.92 -11.11 -4.43
N GLY A 318 20.12 -9.80 -4.25
CA GLY A 318 20.25 -8.87 -5.37
C GLY A 318 21.45 -9.19 -6.26
N LYS A 319 22.63 -9.44 -5.67
CA LYS A 319 23.85 -9.82 -6.40
C LYS A 319 23.71 -11.20 -7.09
N ALA A 320 23.07 -12.15 -6.43
CA ALA A 320 22.83 -13.48 -6.97
C ALA A 320 21.91 -13.42 -8.20
N MET A 321 20.92 -12.53 -8.21
CA MET A 321 20.02 -12.33 -9.35
C MET A 321 20.66 -11.47 -10.45
N ILE A 322 21.39 -10.41 -10.09
CA ILE A 322 21.99 -9.44 -11.01
C ILE A 322 23.47 -9.25 -10.63
N PRO A 323 24.41 -10.01 -11.23
CA PRO A 323 25.83 -9.98 -10.86
C PRO A 323 26.49 -8.59 -10.96
N ALA A 324 26.01 -7.77 -11.89
CA ALA A 324 26.47 -6.40 -12.10
C ALA A 324 26.24 -5.48 -10.86
N LEU A 325 25.36 -5.86 -9.93
CA LEU A 325 25.13 -5.12 -8.68
C LEU A 325 26.28 -5.23 -7.67
N SER A 326 27.25 -6.13 -7.89
CA SER A 326 28.36 -6.37 -6.96
C SER A 326 29.21 -5.14 -6.59
N ARG A 327 29.17 -4.07 -7.39
CA ARG A 327 29.89 -2.81 -7.14
C ARG A 327 28.98 -1.61 -6.88
N VAL A 328 27.67 -1.81 -6.92
CA VAL A 328 26.67 -0.76 -6.70
C VAL A 328 26.57 -0.47 -5.21
N ARG A 329 26.63 0.81 -4.84
CA ARG A 329 26.53 1.24 -3.45
C ARG A 329 25.07 1.32 -3.01
N VAL A 330 24.77 0.75 -1.84
CA VAL A 330 23.55 1.07 -1.10
C VAL A 330 23.71 2.48 -0.55
N LEU A 331 22.85 3.40 -0.99
CA LEU A 331 22.89 4.80 -0.56
C LEU A 331 22.16 4.99 0.77
N ARG A 332 21.06 4.25 0.98
CA ARG A 332 20.24 4.34 2.19
C ARG A 332 19.39 3.09 2.39
N SER A 333 19.18 2.72 3.65
CA SER A 333 18.13 1.81 4.11
C SER A 333 17.15 2.53 5.04
N TRP A 334 15.94 2.01 5.13
CA TRP A 334 14.92 2.47 6.10
C TRP A 334 13.95 1.33 6.42
N GLY A 335 13.19 1.46 7.51
CA GLY A 335 12.13 0.51 7.88
C GLY A 335 10.74 1.15 7.91
N GLY A 336 9.73 0.37 7.55
CA GLY A 336 8.31 0.60 7.85
C GLY A 336 7.80 -0.34 8.95
N ILE A 337 6.55 -0.17 9.38
CA ILE A 337 5.89 -1.04 10.37
C ILE A 337 4.70 -1.71 9.70
N MET A 338 4.82 -2.98 9.34
CA MET A 338 3.75 -3.74 8.70
C MET A 338 2.83 -4.33 9.77
N ASP A 339 1.54 -4.02 9.67
CA ASP A 339 0.49 -4.65 10.46
C ASP A 339 0.07 -5.96 9.77
N MET A 340 0.68 -7.05 10.21
CA MET A 340 0.59 -8.40 9.66
C MET A 340 -0.62 -9.14 10.26
N SER A 341 -1.61 -9.42 9.42
CA SER A 341 -2.73 -10.32 9.77
C SER A 341 -2.29 -11.79 9.79
N MET A 342 -3.04 -12.62 10.51
CA MET A 342 -2.78 -14.06 10.62
C MET A 342 -2.98 -14.88 9.33
N ASP A 343 -3.47 -14.31 8.23
CA ASP A 343 -3.61 -15.01 6.94
C ASP A 343 -2.96 -14.25 5.77
N GLY A 344 -2.17 -13.22 6.06
CA GLY A 344 -1.56 -12.39 5.02
C GLY A 344 -2.53 -11.49 4.22
N SER A 345 -3.82 -11.43 4.58
CA SER A 345 -4.85 -10.66 3.89
C SER A 345 -5.46 -9.54 4.74
N PRO A 346 -5.94 -8.44 4.13
CA PRO A 346 -6.41 -7.27 4.86
C PRO A 346 -7.71 -7.50 5.62
N ILE A 347 -8.04 -6.55 6.50
CA ILE A 347 -9.33 -6.42 7.18
C ILE A 347 -9.93 -5.08 6.76
N ILE A 348 -11.14 -5.13 6.17
CA ILE A 348 -11.96 -3.95 5.86
C ILE A 348 -13.37 -4.25 6.36
N ASP A 349 -13.68 -3.86 7.59
CA ASP A 349 -14.94 -4.27 8.22
C ASP A 349 -15.43 -3.30 9.30
N ARG A 350 -16.68 -3.52 9.72
CA ARG A 350 -17.19 -3.02 11.00
C ARG A 350 -16.51 -3.81 12.12
N THR A 351 -16.45 -3.20 13.30
CA THR A 351 -16.03 -3.89 14.52
C THR A 351 -17.26 -4.26 15.37
N PRO A 352 -17.11 -5.11 16.41
CA PRO A 352 -18.16 -5.33 17.40
C PRO A 352 -18.55 -4.08 18.21
N ILE A 353 -17.80 -2.97 18.07
CA ILE A 353 -18.07 -1.70 18.72
C ILE A 353 -18.87 -0.81 17.77
N ASP A 354 -20.04 -0.37 18.23
CA ASP A 354 -20.91 0.55 17.49
C ASP A 354 -20.15 1.81 17.04
N ASN A 355 -20.37 2.20 15.79
CA ASN A 355 -19.74 3.33 15.10
C ASN A 355 -18.22 3.22 14.87
N LEU A 356 -17.59 2.09 15.14
CA LEU A 356 -16.17 1.86 14.89
C LEU A 356 -15.95 0.92 13.70
N TYR A 357 -15.13 1.38 12.75
CA TYR A 357 -14.79 0.69 11.51
C TYR A 357 -13.27 0.50 11.40
N LEU A 358 -12.83 -0.59 10.78
CA LEU A 358 -11.43 -1.01 10.74
C LEU A 358 -10.95 -1.22 9.30
N ASN A 359 -9.81 -0.60 8.98
CA ASN A 359 -9.04 -0.83 7.77
C ASN A 359 -7.57 -1.07 8.16
N ALA A 360 -7.17 -2.34 8.21
CA ALA A 360 -5.89 -2.79 8.80
C ALA A 360 -5.44 -4.13 8.21
N GLY A 361 -4.31 -4.66 8.68
CA GLY A 361 -3.86 -6.01 8.32
C GLY A 361 -3.33 -6.10 6.89
N TRP A 362 -2.87 -4.99 6.31
CA TRP A 362 -2.46 -4.95 4.91
C TRP A 362 -1.12 -5.64 4.65
N CYS A 363 -0.44 -6.08 5.70
CA CYS A 363 0.87 -6.70 5.64
C CYS A 363 1.83 -5.82 4.79
N TYR A 364 2.64 -6.42 3.93
CA TYR A 364 3.45 -5.74 2.93
C TYR A 364 2.65 -5.36 1.65
N GLY A 365 1.34 -5.61 1.64
CA GLY A 365 0.44 -5.49 0.50
C GLY A 365 -0.14 -4.09 0.27
N GLY A 366 -0.12 -3.21 1.27
CA GLY A 366 -1.00 -2.04 1.33
C GLY A 366 -0.84 -0.99 0.24
N PHE A 367 0.37 -0.74 -0.28
CA PHE A 367 0.57 0.37 -1.22
C PHE A 367 -0.24 0.20 -2.52
N LYS A 368 -0.10 -0.95 -3.18
CA LYS A 368 -0.84 -1.27 -4.42
C LYS A 368 -2.36 -1.31 -4.23
N ALA A 369 -2.81 -1.57 -3.00
CA ALA A 369 -4.23 -1.58 -2.64
C ALA A 369 -4.80 -0.19 -2.37
N THR A 370 -3.98 0.87 -2.31
CA THR A 370 -4.41 2.20 -1.81
C THR A 370 -5.73 2.68 -2.41
N PRO A 371 -5.93 2.66 -3.75
CA PRO A 371 -7.19 3.05 -4.34
C PRO A 371 -8.38 2.18 -3.90
N ALA A 372 -8.30 0.85 -4.03
CA ALA A 372 -9.41 -0.03 -3.68
C ALA A 372 -9.67 -0.08 -2.17
N SER A 373 -8.63 0.02 -1.34
CA SER A 373 -8.72 0.12 0.12
C SER A 373 -9.58 1.33 0.50
N GLY A 374 -9.20 2.51 0.01
CA GLY A 374 -9.96 3.73 0.25
C GLY A 374 -11.39 3.66 -0.28
N PHE A 375 -11.58 3.17 -1.51
CA PHE A 375 -12.90 3.08 -2.14
C PHE A 375 -13.83 2.12 -1.39
N CYS A 376 -13.35 0.92 -1.06
CA CYS A 376 -14.16 -0.09 -0.37
C CYS A 376 -14.44 0.31 1.08
N PHE A 377 -13.49 0.96 1.75
CA PHE A 377 -13.71 1.44 3.11
C PHE A 377 -14.67 2.63 3.15
N ALA A 378 -14.56 3.56 2.19
CA ALA A 378 -15.55 4.63 2.01
C ALA A 378 -16.95 4.07 1.72
N HIS A 379 -17.05 3.04 0.88
CA HIS A 379 -18.31 2.35 0.61
C HIS A 379 -18.92 1.74 1.88
N LEU A 380 -18.10 1.04 2.67
CA LEU A 380 -18.54 0.47 3.95
C LEU A 380 -19.04 1.55 4.91
N LEU A 381 -18.31 2.66 5.04
CA LEU A 381 -18.70 3.79 5.88
C LEU A 381 -20.00 4.43 5.39
N ALA A 382 -20.18 4.62 4.08
CA ALA A 382 -21.33 5.30 3.51
C ALA A 382 -22.60 4.42 3.51
N ARG A 383 -22.48 3.16 3.07
CA ARG A 383 -23.60 2.24 2.85
C ARG A 383 -23.86 1.30 4.02
N GLY A 384 -22.90 1.17 4.92
CA GLY A 384 -22.99 0.25 6.05
C GLY A 384 -22.84 -1.23 5.67
N ALA A 385 -22.48 -1.53 4.43
CA ALA A 385 -22.25 -2.89 3.92
C ALA A 385 -20.95 -2.93 3.11
N PRO A 386 -20.20 -4.05 3.13
CA PRO A 386 -18.95 -4.16 2.41
C PRO A 386 -19.19 -4.07 0.90
N GLN A 387 -18.24 -3.47 0.18
CA GLN A 387 -18.22 -3.50 -1.27
C GLN A 387 -17.98 -4.96 -1.74
N LYS A 388 -18.59 -5.37 -2.87
CA LYS A 388 -18.59 -6.76 -3.36
C LYS A 388 -17.22 -7.44 -3.39
N THR A 389 -16.18 -6.75 -3.84
CA THR A 389 -14.80 -7.26 -3.93
C THR A 389 -14.08 -7.32 -2.58
N ALA A 390 -14.53 -6.55 -1.59
CA ALA A 390 -13.99 -6.56 -0.22
C ALA A 390 -14.82 -7.40 0.76
N ALA A 391 -15.88 -8.06 0.30
CA ALA A 391 -16.83 -8.80 1.15
C ALA A 391 -16.21 -9.95 1.95
N ALA A 392 -15.04 -10.45 1.53
CA ALA A 392 -14.31 -11.50 2.22
C ALA A 392 -13.38 -10.99 3.34
N PHE A 393 -13.04 -9.69 3.38
CA PHE A 393 -12.08 -9.10 4.32
C PHE A 393 -12.68 -8.79 5.70
N ARG A 394 -13.58 -9.66 6.15
CA ARG A 394 -14.27 -9.50 7.43
C ARG A 394 -13.32 -9.71 8.60
N LEU A 395 -13.59 -9.03 9.72
CA LEU A 395 -12.85 -9.24 10.97
C LEU A 395 -13.17 -10.61 11.57
N ASP A 396 -14.42 -11.07 11.44
CA ASP A 396 -14.88 -12.37 11.96
C ASP A 396 -14.41 -13.59 11.15
N ARG A 397 -13.69 -13.39 10.03
CA ARG A 397 -13.26 -14.52 9.18
C ARG A 397 -12.29 -15.47 9.89
N PHE A 398 -11.51 -14.94 10.84
CA PHE A 398 -10.56 -15.72 11.64
C PHE A 398 -11.28 -16.65 12.61
N GLU A 399 -12.38 -16.19 13.21
CA GLU A 399 -13.24 -17.00 14.08
C GLU A 399 -14.00 -18.06 13.26
N ARG A 400 -14.48 -17.67 12.08
CA ARG A 400 -15.28 -18.55 11.21
C ARG A 400 -14.45 -19.54 10.39
N GLY A 401 -13.12 -19.40 10.35
CA GLY A 401 -12.22 -20.25 9.56
C GLY A 401 -12.21 -19.97 8.05
N PHE A 402 -12.72 -18.82 7.60
CA PHE A 402 -12.70 -18.41 6.17
C PHE A 402 -11.44 -17.60 5.85
N LEU A 403 -10.26 -18.18 6.11
CA LEU A 403 -8.96 -17.54 5.90
C LEU A 403 -8.68 -17.32 4.40
N ILE A 404 -7.95 -16.25 4.09
CA ILE A 404 -7.52 -15.91 2.72
C ILE A 404 -5.98 -15.94 2.67
N ASP A 405 -5.42 -17.15 2.74
CA ASP A 405 -3.97 -17.35 2.81
C ASP A 405 -3.37 -17.61 1.42
N GLU A 406 -2.87 -16.55 0.78
CA GLU A 406 -2.25 -16.63 -0.57
C GLU A 406 -1.00 -17.51 -0.62
N LYS A 407 -0.26 -17.61 0.48
CA LYS A 407 1.03 -18.31 0.54
C LYS A 407 0.91 -19.72 1.13
N GLY A 408 -0.18 -20.02 1.83
CA GLY A 408 -0.44 -21.31 2.47
C GLY A 408 0.44 -21.57 3.68
N GLN A 409 0.76 -20.53 4.46
CA GLN A 409 1.66 -20.58 5.62
C GLN A 409 0.91 -20.78 6.95
N GLY A 410 -0.42 -20.82 6.93
CA GLY A 410 -1.24 -20.97 8.13
C GLY A 410 -1.25 -19.71 8.98
N ALA A 411 -1.57 -19.82 10.27
CA ALA A 411 -1.76 -18.67 11.16
C ALA A 411 -0.44 -18.07 11.70
N GLN A 412 0.53 -17.78 10.82
CA GLN A 412 1.85 -17.28 11.20
C GLN A 412 2.12 -15.93 10.53
N PRO A 413 1.84 -14.80 11.22
CA PRO A 413 1.88 -13.46 10.66
C PRO A 413 3.26 -13.09 10.09
N ASN A 414 4.32 -13.68 10.64
CA ASN A 414 5.70 -13.45 10.22
C ASN A 414 6.18 -14.32 9.04
N LEU A 415 5.35 -15.27 8.56
CA LEU A 415 5.70 -16.15 7.45
C LEU A 415 4.94 -15.85 6.16
N HIS A 416 3.88 -15.02 6.19
CA HIS A 416 3.09 -14.70 4.99
C HIS A 416 3.85 -13.92 3.94
#